data_AF-A0A6J8C318-F1
#
_entry.id   AF-A0A6J8C318-F1
#
_cell.length_a   1.000
_cell.length_b   1.000
_cell.length_c   1.000
_cell.angle_alpha   90.00
_cell.angle_beta   90.00
_cell.angle_gamma   90.00
#
_symmetry.space_group_name_H-M   'P 1'
#
loop_
_entity.id
_entity.type
_entity.pdbx_description
1 polymer ?
#
loop_
_entity_poly.entity_id
_entity_poly.type
_entity_poly.pdbx_seq_one_letter_code
_entity_poly.pdbx_strand_id
1 'polypeptide(L)'
;MTKFRKGNNSGFSTGTLPYNRQRKTVKPSKSDTTQTFYKRLTRKMTSLVQNIPYKDNDTQSANDTKPAVLLRPRDAAPKIKKKKEVSKEKIKRSEDSSNRTVNVRLNAIMWNSVFREHQRLHPNCNGFLQWNMEREEKFGFVNREEAMCDKCTYRSRKFKLYEEVQTKKPGRKAAKINVSAQAALSQTPLGYTGLRKIVLGCNMPAPSTSGLQKRANKVLPEILIAINTLRGRKDPGSVSLQADGAYNNAIYFGIGKTPFQPATQVVYSVAEAETEDKSIIGVVCKNKLCSVHPIKSGEKCTSACSSNLTFMKSIGDEYTWAKEALQDLASDGIEAKHLTTDPDSSAYRAADDLYLENTTSTEPEHFLDTRHF
;
A
#
# COMPACT_ATOMS: atom_id res chain seq x y z
N MET A 1 30.02 -72.17 27.57
CA MET A 1 29.21 -72.63 26.41
C MET A 1 27.99 -71.74 26.38
N THR A 2 27.65 -70.93 25.38
CA THR A 2 27.73 -71.10 23.92
C THR A 2 27.74 -69.70 23.26
N LYS A 3 28.43 -69.56 22.12
CA LYS A 3 28.62 -68.31 21.35
C LYS A 3 27.46 -68.03 20.36
N PHE A 4 27.49 -66.80 19.81
CA PHE A 4 26.87 -66.24 18.59
C PHE A 4 25.50 -65.56 18.77
N ARG A 5 25.18 -64.38 18.19
CA ARG A 5 25.71 -63.65 17.01
C ARG A 5 25.47 -62.13 17.17
N LYS A 6 26.45 -61.28 16.83
CA LYS A 6 26.24 -59.83 16.61
C LYS A 6 25.49 -59.62 15.28
N GLY A 7 24.37 -58.92 15.33
CA GLY A 7 23.58 -58.47 14.18
C GLY A 7 23.71 -56.95 13.99
N ASN A 8 23.80 -56.54 12.73
CA ASN A 8 24.27 -55.25 12.23
C ASN A 8 23.38 -54.03 12.52
N ASN A 9 24.08 -52.89 12.58
CA ASN A 9 23.61 -51.51 12.53
C ASN A 9 22.52 -51.26 11.47
N SER A 10 21.35 -50.77 11.90
CA SER A 10 20.39 -50.07 11.04
C SER A 10 20.71 -48.58 11.07
N GLY A 11 21.25 -48.11 9.95
CA GLY A 11 21.86 -46.81 9.73
C GLY A 11 20.92 -45.61 9.92
N PHE A 12 21.24 -44.81 10.93
CA PHE A 12 21.23 -43.35 10.74
C PHE A 12 22.54 -42.99 10.05
N SER A 13 22.49 -42.63 8.77
CA SER A 13 23.62 -41.97 8.11
C SER A 13 23.57 -40.49 8.46
N THR A 14 24.60 -40.00 9.14
CA THR A 14 24.87 -38.57 9.26
C THR A 14 24.98 -37.99 7.86
N GLY A 15 24.09 -37.05 7.54
CA GLY A 15 24.05 -36.33 6.29
C GLY A 15 25.42 -35.76 5.92
N THR A 16 25.68 -35.85 4.63
CA THR A 16 26.91 -35.54 3.90
C THR A 16 27.55 -34.20 4.32
N LEU A 17 28.86 -34.26 4.55
CA LEU A 17 29.76 -33.11 4.58
C LEU A 17 29.44 -32.15 3.42
N PRO A 18 29.35 -30.83 3.65
CA PRO A 18 29.22 -29.88 2.56
C PRO A 18 30.41 -30.02 1.60
N TYR A 19 30.10 -30.09 0.31
CA TYR A 19 30.99 -30.34 -0.84
C TYR A 19 32.26 -29.44 -0.93
N ASN A 20 32.41 -28.45 -0.04
CA ASN A 20 33.48 -27.45 -0.08
C ASN A 20 34.56 -27.57 0.99
N ARG A 21 34.62 -28.65 1.78
CA ARG A 21 35.57 -28.74 2.92
C ARG A 21 37.05 -28.88 2.55
N GLN A 22 37.39 -29.12 1.28
CA GLN A 22 38.79 -29.27 0.82
C GLN A 22 39.22 -28.34 -0.32
N ARG A 23 38.35 -27.45 -0.82
CA ARG A 23 38.76 -26.45 -1.81
C ARG A 23 39.33 -25.24 -1.09
N LYS A 24 40.66 -25.10 -1.10
CA LYS A 24 41.30 -23.81 -0.80
C LYS A 24 40.76 -22.79 -1.82
N THR A 25 40.06 -21.76 -1.35
CA THR A 25 39.78 -20.58 -2.18
C THR A 25 41.11 -19.94 -2.56
N VAL A 26 41.59 -20.24 -3.76
CA VAL A 26 42.61 -19.41 -4.41
C VAL A 26 41.94 -18.06 -4.63
N LYS A 27 42.39 -17.02 -3.91
CA LYS A 27 42.02 -15.66 -4.25
C LYS A 27 42.52 -15.40 -5.66
N PRO A 28 41.68 -15.07 -6.65
CA PRO A 28 42.19 -14.58 -7.92
C PRO A 28 43.03 -13.34 -7.61
N SER A 29 44.27 -13.35 -8.10
CA SER A 29 45.13 -12.17 -8.13
C SER A 29 44.36 -11.01 -8.75
N LYS A 30 44.54 -9.80 -8.21
CA LYS A 30 44.01 -8.57 -8.81
C LYS A 30 44.57 -8.43 -10.22
N SER A 31 43.81 -8.87 -11.22
CA SER A 31 44.08 -8.62 -12.63
C SER A 31 42.79 -8.22 -13.32
N ASP A 32 42.79 -6.97 -13.75
CA ASP A 32 41.94 -6.32 -14.74
C ASP A 32 40.42 -6.32 -14.56
N THR A 33 39.91 -5.10 -14.35
CA THR A 33 38.53 -4.65 -14.52
C THR A 33 37.98 -5.10 -15.87
N THR A 34 37.43 -6.30 -15.94
CA THR A 34 36.84 -6.87 -17.15
C THR A 34 35.39 -6.39 -17.27
N GLN A 35 35.17 -5.33 -18.06
CA GLN A 35 33.83 -4.90 -18.48
C GLN A 35 33.10 -6.07 -19.15
N THR A 36 31.99 -6.51 -18.56
CA THR A 36 31.06 -7.47 -19.15
C THR A 36 30.30 -6.77 -20.28
N PHE A 37 30.36 -7.32 -21.50
CA PHE A 37 29.70 -6.74 -22.67
C PHE A 37 28.24 -7.22 -22.75
N TYR A 38 27.28 -6.31 -22.54
CA TYR A 38 25.85 -6.62 -22.67
C TYR A 38 25.38 -6.33 -24.11
N LYS A 39 24.79 -7.33 -24.77
CA LYS A 39 24.24 -7.18 -26.13
C LYS A 39 22.75 -7.53 -26.12
N ARG A 40 21.90 -6.62 -26.59
CA ARG A 40 20.45 -6.86 -26.71
C ARG A 40 20.15 -7.51 -28.05
N LEU A 41 19.48 -8.66 -28.04
CA LEU A 41 19.07 -9.33 -29.26
C LEU A 41 17.78 -8.73 -29.83
N THR A 42 17.65 -8.77 -31.15
CA THR A 42 16.38 -8.51 -31.83
C THR A 42 15.43 -9.70 -31.67
N ARG A 43 14.13 -9.49 -31.92
CA ARG A 43 13.11 -10.56 -31.76
C ARG A 43 13.41 -11.78 -32.62
N LYS A 44 13.79 -11.56 -33.89
CA LYS A 44 14.22 -12.61 -34.83
C LYS A 44 15.46 -13.37 -34.35
N MET A 45 16.42 -12.68 -33.72
CA MET A 45 17.61 -13.34 -33.18
C MET A 45 17.32 -14.10 -31.89
N THR A 46 16.36 -13.64 -31.08
CA THR A 46 15.97 -14.31 -29.83
C THR A 46 15.30 -15.66 -30.11
N SER A 47 14.41 -15.73 -31.12
CA SER A 47 13.77 -16.98 -31.53
C SER A 47 14.75 -18.02 -32.08
N LEU A 48 15.88 -17.58 -32.65
CA LEU A 48 16.93 -18.48 -33.13
C LEU A 48 17.78 -19.06 -31.98
N VAL A 49 17.93 -18.32 -30.88
CA VAL A 49 18.73 -18.74 -29.71
C VAL A 49 17.90 -19.60 -28.73
N GLN A 50 16.59 -19.38 -28.66
CA GLN A 50 15.69 -20.14 -27.77
C GLN A 50 15.48 -21.61 -28.19
N ASN A 51 15.79 -21.96 -29.44
CA ASN A 51 15.53 -23.28 -30.01
C ASN A 51 16.78 -24.16 -30.15
N ILE A 52 17.90 -23.79 -29.52
CA ILE A 52 19.11 -24.63 -29.54
C ILE A 52 18.95 -25.67 -28.43
N PRO A 53 18.77 -26.97 -28.74
CA PRO A 53 18.78 -28.00 -27.72
C PRO A 53 20.16 -28.02 -27.05
N TYR A 54 20.16 -28.00 -25.72
CA TYR A 54 21.35 -28.11 -24.91
C TYR A 54 22.03 -29.46 -25.21
N LYS A 55 23.18 -29.43 -25.88
CA LYS A 55 24.05 -30.60 -26.06
C LYS A 55 25.14 -30.53 -25.00
N ASP A 56 25.06 -31.40 -24.01
CA ASP A 56 26.26 -31.81 -23.27
C ASP A 56 27.17 -32.55 -24.27
N ASN A 57 28.37 -32.02 -24.52
CA ASN A 57 29.59 -32.80 -24.60
C ASN A 57 30.82 -31.91 -24.84
N ASP A 58 31.86 -32.24 -24.08
CA ASP A 58 33.23 -31.82 -24.25
C ASP A 58 33.72 -32.00 -25.69
N THR A 59 34.16 -30.91 -26.33
CA THR A 59 35.44 -30.82 -27.06
C THR A 59 35.63 -29.39 -27.58
N GLN A 60 36.86 -28.91 -27.46
CA GLN A 60 37.29 -27.58 -27.83
C GLN A 60 37.00 -27.25 -29.31
N SER A 61 36.49 -26.04 -29.56
CA SER A 61 36.94 -25.25 -30.71
C SER A 61 37.11 -23.80 -30.29
N ALA A 62 38.34 -23.34 -30.43
CA ALA A 62 38.82 -22.00 -30.20
C ALA A 62 37.93 -20.94 -30.89
N ASN A 63 37.52 -19.94 -30.12
CA ASN A 63 37.52 -18.55 -30.54
C ASN A 63 37.45 -17.69 -29.29
N ASP A 64 38.48 -16.88 -29.08
CA ASP A 64 38.60 -15.86 -28.05
C ASP A 64 37.54 -14.77 -28.22
N THR A 65 36.32 -15.04 -27.80
CA THR A 65 35.32 -13.99 -27.61
C THR A 65 34.51 -14.28 -26.37
N LYS A 66 34.75 -13.47 -25.35
CA LYS A 66 34.09 -13.49 -24.03
C LYS A 66 32.57 -13.71 -24.19
N PRO A 67 31.92 -14.56 -23.37
CA PRO A 67 30.49 -14.80 -23.50
C PRO A 67 29.71 -13.52 -23.18
N ALA A 68 29.07 -12.92 -24.18
CA ALA A 68 28.22 -11.75 -24.00
C ALA A 68 26.93 -12.13 -23.25
N VAL A 69 26.52 -11.33 -22.26
CA VAL A 69 25.23 -11.53 -21.58
C VAL A 69 24.12 -10.97 -22.47
N LEU A 70 23.25 -11.85 -22.94
CA LEU A 70 22.19 -11.53 -23.90
C LEU A 70 20.93 -11.02 -23.17
N LEU A 71 20.56 -9.76 -23.40
CA LEU A 71 19.35 -9.17 -22.85
C LEU A 71 18.14 -9.47 -23.74
N ARG A 72 16.99 -9.81 -23.12
CA ARG A 72 15.72 -10.00 -23.84
C ARG A 72 15.35 -8.74 -24.64
N PRO A 73 14.67 -8.89 -25.79
CA PRO A 73 14.10 -7.75 -26.50
C PRO A 73 13.21 -6.93 -25.58
N ARG A 74 13.26 -5.61 -25.71
CA ARG A 74 12.30 -4.73 -25.05
C ARG A 74 11.01 -4.87 -25.87
N ASP A 75 9.96 -5.47 -25.32
CA ASP A 75 8.66 -5.33 -25.95
C ASP A 75 8.35 -3.83 -25.96
N ALA A 76 7.99 -3.31 -27.13
CA ALA A 76 7.44 -1.97 -27.20
C ALA A 76 6.28 -1.95 -26.20
N ALA A 77 6.29 -0.98 -25.28
CA ALA A 77 5.18 -0.78 -24.35
C ALA A 77 3.89 -0.95 -25.15
N PRO A 78 2.94 -1.79 -24.70
CA PRO A 78 1.73 -2.04 -25.47
C PRO A 78 1.21 -0.68 -25.86
N LYS A 79 1.13 -0.41 -27.18
CA LYS A 79 0.50 0.79 -27.67
C LYS A 79 -0.90 0.70 -27.10
N ILE A 80 -1.16 1.44 -26.03
CA ILE A 80 -2.49 1.59 -25.47
C ILE A 80 -3.28 2.06 -26.69
N LYS A 81 -4.10 1.17 -27.26
CA LYS A 81 -5.05 1.56 -28.29
C LYS A 81 -5.76 2.72 -27.62
N LYS A 82 -5.57 3.94 -28.14
CA LYS A 82 -6.22 5.13 -27.61
C LYS A 82 -7.66 4.67 -27.39
N LYS A 83 -8.10 4.62 -26.13
CA LYS A 83 -9.53 4.44 -25.84
C LYS A 83 -10.21 5.37 -26.82
N LYS A 84 -11.16 4.86 -27.62
CA LYS A 84 -11.97 5.68 -28.51
C LYS A 84 -12.19 6.98 -27.78
N GLU A 85 -11.63 8.06 -28.30
CA GLU A 85 -11.84 9.37 -27.74
C GLU A 85 -13.33 9.60 -27.90
N VAL A 86 -14.10 9.24 -26.86
CA VAL A 86 -15.35 9.92 -26.58
C VAL A 86 -14.95 11.36 -26.66
N SER A 87 -15.51 12.06 -27.64
CA SER A 87 -15.23 13.45 -27.96
C SER A 87 -14.99 14.18 -26.63
N LYS A 88 -13.73 14.56 -26.40
CA LYS A 88 -13.40 15.51 -25.35
C LYS A 88 -13.87 16.87 -25.87
N GLU A 89 -15.17 17.03 -26.04
CA GLU A 89 -15.74 18.31 -25.66
C GLU A 89 -15.33 18.47 -24.21
N LYS A 90 -14.34 19.33 -24.00
CA LYS A 90 -14.16 19.96 -22.70
C LYS A 90 -15.48 20.66 -22.47
N ILE A 91 -16.44 19.96 -21.86
CA ILE A 91 -17.54 20.61 -21.18
C ILE A 91 -16.83 21.48 -20.16
N LYS A 92 -16.61 22.75 -20.51
CA LYS A 92 -16.38 23.80 -19.54
C LYS A 92 -17.68 23.82 -18.73
N ARG A 93 -17.78 22.94 -17.73
CA ARG A 93 -18.83 23.04 -16.72
C ARG A 93 -18.62 24.43 -16.15
N SER A 94 -19.58 25.33 -16.33
CA SER A 94 -19.62 26.55 -15.55
C SER A 94 -19.63 26.10 -14.08
N GLU A 95 -18.64 26.54 -13.31
CA GLU A 95 -18.58 26.22 -11.87
C GLU A 95 -19.86 26.68 -11.16
N ASP A 96 -20.53 27.69 -11.73
CA ASP A 96 -21.82 28.27 -11.33
C ASP A 96 -23.00 27.30 -11.37
N SER A 97 -22.91 26.18 -12.10
CA SER A 97 -24.01 25.18 -12.21
C SER A 97 -23.78 23.91 -11.39
N SER A 98 -22.80 23.90 -10.50
CA SER A 98 -22.38 22.69 -9.78
C SER A 98 -23.19 22.41 -8.50
N ASN A 99 -23.49 21.13 -8.26
CA ASN A 99 -24.28 20.70 -7.11
C ASN A 99 -23.42 20.65 -5.83
N ARG A 100 -24.03 20.98 -4.69
CA ARG A 100 -23.37 21.03 -3.38
C ARG A 100 -24.18 20.25 -2.35
N THR A 101 -23.50 19.53 -1.47
CA THR A 101 -24.17 18.92 -0.31
C THR A 101 -24.13 19.89 0.85
N VAL A 102 -25.30 20.17 1.42
CA VAL A 102 -25.45 21.09 2.55
C VAL A 102 -26.37 20.50 3.59
N ASN A 103 -26.06 20.74 4.86
CA ASN A 103 -27.01 20.53 5.94
C ASN A 103 -28.07 21.62 5.87
N VAL A 104 -29.33 21.24 5.65
CA VAL A 104 -30.46 22.14 5.41
C VAL A 104 -30.62 23.16 6.55
N ARG A 105 -30.47 22.72 7.80
CA ARG A 105 -30.60 23.60 8.97
C ARG A 105 -29.47 24.62 9.05
N LEU A 106 -28.22 24.18 8.88
CA LEU A 106 -27.06 25.09 8.91
C LEU A 106 -27.08 26.07 7.74
N ASN A 107 -27.57 25.64 6.57
CA ASN A 107 -27.78 26.51 5.41
C ASN A 107 -28.81 27.61 5.70
N ALA A 108 -29.94 27.28 6.33
CA ALA A 108 -30.93 28.27 6.74
C ALA A 108 -30.36 29.27 7.76
N ILE A 109 -29.59 28.78 8.75
CA ILE A 109 -28.93 29.64 9.75
C ILE A 109 -27.93 30.58 9.08
N MET A 110 -27.12 30.07 8.14
CA MET A 110 -26.18 30.87 7.37
C MET A 110 -26.92 32.00 6.65
N TRP A 111 -27.90 31.67 5.80
CA TRP A 111 -28.60 32.68 5.01
C TRP A 111 -29.28 33.74 5.89
N ASN A 112 -29.97 33.33 6.95
CA ASN A 112 -30.58 34.27 7.90
C ASN A 112 -29.53 35.20 8.56
N SER A 113 -28.36 34.67 8.91
CA SER A 113 -27.25 35.46 9.45
C SER A 113 -26.70 36.45 8.42
N VAL A 114 -26.50 35.98 7.19
CA VAL A 114 -25.93 36.77 6.08
C VAL A 114 -26.87 37.90 5.68
N PHE A 115 -28.18 37.64 5.55
CA PHE A 115 -29.17 38.67 5.23
C PHE A 115 -29.20 39.78 6.28
N ARG A 116 -29.25 39.42 7.57
CA ARG A 116 -29.25 40.39 8.68
C ARG A 116 -27.95 41.20 8.72
N GLU A 117 -26.82 40.54 8.50
CA GLU A 117 -25.51 41.21 8.51
C GLU A 117 -25.35 42.17 7.31
N HIS A 118 -25.75 41.75 6.12
CA HIS A 118 -25.72 42.59 4.92
C HIS A 118 -26.60 43.83 5.09
N GLN A 119 -27.83 43.67 5.59
CA GLN A 119 -28.74 44.79 5.82
C GLN A 119 -28.18 45.79 6.86
N ARG A 120 -27.46 45.31 7.87
CA ARG A 120 -26.83 46.15 8.89
C ARG A 120 -25.63 46.93 8.36
N LEU A 121 -24.80 46.31 7.52
CA LEU A 121 -23.57 46.92 7.00
C LEU A 121 -23.80 47.77 5.75
N HIS A 122 -24.75 47.37 4.90
CA HIS A 122 -25.07 48.02 3.63
C HIS A 122 -26.59 48.20 3.49
N PRO A 123 -27.23 49.06 4.31
CA PRO A 123 -28.69 49.20 4.36
C PRO A 123 -29.31 49.67 3.04
N ASN A 124 -28.54 50.37 2.20
CA ASN A 124 -29.01 50.90 0.92
C ASN A 124 -28.68 49.97 -0.28
N CYS A 125 -28.09 48.80 -0.04
CA CYS A 125 -27.71 47.87 -1.09
C CYS A 125 -28.88 46.93 -1.43
N ASN A 126 -29.34 46.98 -2.68
CA ASN A 126 -30.33 46.06 -3.25
C ASN A 126 -29.67 44.99 -4.14
N GLY A 127 -28.50 44.51 -3.72
CA GLY A 127 -27.79 43.43 -4.40
C GLY A 127 -28.31 42.05 -4.01
N PHE A 128 -28.06 41.07 -4.87
CA PHE A 128 -28.34 39.67 -4.60
C PHE A 128 -27.17 39.05 -3.84
N LEU A 129 -27.52 38.32 -2.79
CA LEU A 129 -26.54 37.55 -2.03
C LEU A 129 -26.43 36.15 -2.64
N GLN A 130 -25.20 35.75 -2.95
CA GLN A 130 -24.87 34.47 -3.56
C GLN A 130 -23.69 33.83 -2.86
N TRP A 131 -23.46 32.55 -3.09
CA TRP A 131 -22.24 31.90 -2.63
C TRP A 131 -21.03 32.43 -3.41
N ASN A 132 -19.94 32.67 -2.68
CA ASN A 132 -18.66 33.03 -3.23
C ASN A 132 -17.88 31.75 -3.58
N MET A 133 -18.15 31.22 -4.78
CA MET A 133 -17.58 29.96 -5.27
C MET A 133 -16.05 29.99 -5.35
N GLU A 134 -15.44 31.16 -5.58
CA GLU A 134 -13.98 31.32 -5.64
C GLU A 134 -13.29 31.05 -4.29
N ARG A 135 -13.99 31.29 -3.17
CA ARG A 135 -13.44 31.12 -1.81
C ARG A 135 -14.00 29.89 -1.09
N GLU A 136 -14.68 29.01 -1.83
CA GLU A 136 -15.17 27.73 -1.36
C GLU A 136 -14.02 26.88 -0.81
N GLU A 137 -14.18 26.38 0.41
CA GLU A 137 -13.25 25.41 1.01
C GLU A 137 -13.84 24.01 0.98
N LYS A 138 -13.34 23.21 0.04
CA LYS A 138 -13.73 21.81 -0.07
C LYS A 138 -13.21 20.96 1.08
N PHE A 139 -14.10 20.13 1.64
CA PHE A 139 -13.79 19.23 2.74
C PHE A 139 -14.46 17.86 2.59
N GLY A 140 -13.93 17.03 1.68
CA GLY A 140 -14.51 15.72 1.37
C GLY A 140 -15.73 15.87 0.48
N PHE A 141 -16.89 15.40 0.94
CA PHE A 141 -18.19 15.56 0.26
C PHE A 141 -18.87 16.89 0.54
N VAL A 142 -18.40 17.63 1.56
CA VAL A 142 -19.00 18.88 2.05
C VAL A 142 -18.03 20.03 1.94
N ASN A 143 -18.55 21.24 2.04
CA ASN A 143 -17.77 22.46 1.89
C ASN A 143 -17.99 23.46 3.02
N ARG A 144 -17.07 24.40 3.14
CA ARG A 144 -17.29 25.64 3.88
C ARG A 144 -17.48 26.76 2.88
N GLU A 145 -18.61 27.43 3.00
CA GLU A 145 -19.04 28.43 2.04
C GLU A 145 -18.97 29.83 2.64
N GLU A 146 -18.68 30.80 1.79
CA GLU A 146 -18.76 32.23 2.08
C GLU A 146 -19.89 32.80 1.21
N ALA A 147 -20.68 33.73 1.73
CA ALA A 147 -21.61 34.49 0.92
C ALA A 147 -21.00 35.85 0.52
N MET A 148 -21.34 36.32 -0.66
CA MET A 148 -20.99 37.65 -1.16
C MET A 148 -22.20 38.34 -1.76
N CYS A 149 -22.15 39.66 -1.79
CA CYS A 149 -23.10 40.46 -2.57
C CYS A 149 -22.53 40.70 -3.98
N ASP A 150 -23.40 40.70 -4.99
CA ASP A 150 -23.04 40.97 -6.38
C ASP A 150 -22.79 42.46 -6.66
N LYS A 151 -23.41 43.37 -5.90
CA LYS A 151 -23.34 44.83 -6.12
C LYS A 151 -22.40 45.57 -5.19
N CYS A 152 -22.31 45.17 -3.92
CA CYS A 152 -21.45 45.83 -2.93
C CYS A 152 -20.26 44.96 -2.53
N THR A 153 -19.37 45.51 -1.72
CA THR A 153 -18.15 44.84 -1.27
C THR A 153 -18.38 43.82 -0.13
N TYR A 154 -19.64 43.55 0.22
CA TYR A 154 -19.98 42.65 1.32
C TYR A 154 -19.51 41.22 1.06
N ARG A 155 -18.82 40.66 2.06
CA ARG A 155 -18.46 39.24 2.15
C ARG A 155 -18.70 38.78 3.57
N SER A 156 -19.36 37.64 3.73
CA SER A 156 -19.60 37.06 5.04
C SER A 156 -18.35 36.37 5.58
N ARG A 157 -18.40 35.91 6.84
CA ARG A 157 -17.50 34.86 7.30
C ARG A 157 -17.77 33.53 6.58
N LYS A 158 -16.83 32.58 6.68
CA LYS A 158 -17.04 31.20 6.21
C LYS A 158 -17.94 30.42 7.16
N PHE A 159 -18.97 29.79 6.63
CA PHE A 159 -19.88 28.92 7.37
C PHE A 159 -19.57 27.46 7.08
N LYS A 160 -19.60 26.62 8.11
CA LYS A 160 -19.59 25.17 7.94
C LYS A 160 -21.01 24.71 7.66
N LEU A 161 -21.28 24.24 6.45
CA LEU A 161 -22.61 23.75 6.06
C LEU A 161 -22.78 22.25 6.34
N TYR A 162 -22.11 21.75 7.38
CA TYR A 162 -22.11 20.34 7.75
C TYR A 162 -21.93 20.18 9.25
N GLU A 163 -22.42 19.05 9.76
CA GLU A 163 -22.20 18.68 11.15
C GLU A 163 -20.84 17.99 11.29
N GLU A 164 -20.16 18.32 12.39
CA GLU A 164 -18.89 17.70 12.74
C GLU A 164 -19.12 16.52 13.70
N VAL A 165 -18.30 15.48 13.56
CA VAL A 165 -18.20 14.39 14.53
C VAL A 165 -17.56 14.96 15.80
N GLN A 166 -18.17 14.69 16.95
CA GLN A 166 -17.62 15.10 18.22
C GLN A 166 -16.47 14.16 18.60
N THR A 167 -15.27 14.71 18.68
CA THR A 167 -14.07 13.99 19.09
C THR A 167 -13.47 14.68 20.31
N LYS A 168 -12.98 13.89 21.28
CA LYS A 168 -12.22 14.41 22.44
C LYS A 168 -10.82 14.88 22.06
N LYS A 169 -10.29 14.40 20.93
CA LYS A 169 -8.94 14.72 20.43
C LYS A 169 -8.88 16.16 19.89
N PRO A 170 -7.81 16.91 20.16
CA PRO A 170 -7.61 18.25 19.60
C PRO A 170 -7.41 18.20 18.08
N GLY A 171 -7.81 19.26 17.39
CA GLY A 171 -7.61 19.41 15.94
C GLY A 171 -8.90 19.51 15.12
N ARG A 172 -8.74 19.45 13.79
CA ARG A 172 -9.85 19.62 12.84
C ARG A 172 -10.79 18.41 12.88
N LYS A 173 -12.03 18.65 13.29
CA LYS A 173 -13.07 17.62 13.35
C LYS A 173 -13.51 17.17 11.95
N ALA A 174 -13.89 15.90 11.85
CA ALA A 174 -14.43 15.32 10.62
C ALA A 174 -15.88 15.76 10.41
N ALA A 175 -16.31 15.93 9.16
CA ALA A 175 -17.74 16.04 8.87
C ALA A 175 -18.40 14.66 9.04
N LYS A 176 -19.60 14.60 9.64
CA LYS A 176 -20.34 13.34 9.86
C LYS A 176 -20.51 12.55 8.56
N ILE A 177 -20.97 13.20 7.50
CA ILE A 177 -21.16 12.56 6.18
C ILE A 177 -19.89 11.95 5.61
N ASN A 178 -18.71 12.53 5.87
CA ASN A 178 -17.45 11.96 5.40
C ASN A 178 -17.13 10.65 6.12
N VAL A 179 -17.47 10.53 7.41
CA VAL A 179 -17.28 9.31 8.20
C VAL A 179 -18.33 8.26 7.83
N SER A 180 -19.61 8.65 7.78
CA SER A 180 -20.72 7.78 7.39
C SER A 180 -20.53 7.21 5.99
N ALA A 181 -20.03 8.00 5.03
CA ALA A 181 -19.74 7.51 3.69
C ALA A 181 -18.63 6.44 3.69
N GLN A 182 -17.62 6.52 4.57
CA GLN A 182 -16.61 5.46 4.68
C GLN A 182 -17.18 4.19 5.30
N ALA A 183 -18.01 4.32 6.34
CA ALA A 183 -18.66 3.15 6.94
C ALA A 183 -19.63 2.45 5.97
N ALA A 184 -20.33 3.21 5.13
CA ALA A 184 -21.13 2.63 4.06
C ALA A 184 -20.25 1.95 3.00
N LEU A 185 -19.14 2.59 2.60
CA LEU A 185 -18.23 2.03 1.60
C LEU A 185 -17.61 0.71 2.04
N SER A 186 -17.26 0.54 3.31
CA SER A 186 -16.66 -0.70 3.82
C SER A 186 -17.60 -1.91 3.71
N GLN A 187 -18.91 -1.68 3.58
CA GLN A 187 -19.92 -2.73 3.42
C GLN A 187 -20.39 -2.90 1.97
N THR A 188 -19.76 -2.19 1.02
CA THR A 188 -20.15 -2.24 -0.39
C THR A 188 -18.95 -2.61 -1.27
N PRO A 189 -19.17 -3.30 -2.40
CA PRO A 189 -18.10 -3.59 -3.35
C PRO A 189 -17.62 -2.34 -4.12
N LEU A 190 -18.12 -1.15 -3.79
CA LEU A 190 -17.83 0.08 -4.49
C LEU A 190 -16.47 0.65 -4.07
N GLY A 191 -15.46 0.50 -4.93
CA GLY A 191 -14.18 1.18 -4.72
C GLY A 191 -14.28 2.72 -4.83
N TYR A 192 -13.30 3.44 -4.26
CA TYR A 192 -13.26 4.92 -4.27
C TYR A 192 -13.34 5.54 -5.66
N THR A 193 -12.75 4.89 -6.68
CA THR A 193 -12.84 5.35 -8.06
C THR A 193 -14.29 5.31 -8.58
N GLY A 194 -15.03 4.27 -8.21
CA GLY A 194 -16.46 4.15 -8.52
C GLY A 194 -17.26 5.25 -7.83
N LEU A 195 -17.06 5.45 -6.54
CA LEU A 195 -17.76 6.52 -5.80
C LEU A 195 -17.47 7.91 -6.40
N ARG A 196 -16.22 8.21 -6.72
CA ARG A 196 -15.86 9.49 -7.35
C ARG A 196 -16.55 9.68 -8.70
N LYS A 197 -16.71 8.62 -9.50
CA LYS A 197 -17.45 8.70 -10.77
C LYS A 197 -18.93 9.03 -10.54
N ILE A 198 -19.55 8.40 -9.54
CA ILE A 198 -20.95 8.70 -9.16
C ILE A 198 -21.08 10.17 -8.79
N VAL A 199 -20.23 10.67 -7.90
CA VAL A 199 -20.26 12.07 -7.43
C VAL A 199 -20.04 13.06 -8.57
N LEU A 200 -19.09 12.78 -9.47
CA LEU A 200 -18.87 13.60 -10.67
C LEU A 200 -20.06 13.56 -11.64
N GLY A 201 -20.73 12.40 -11.75
CA GLY A 201 -21.96 12.20 -12.52
C GLY A 201 -23.11 13.05 -12.00
N CYS A 202 -23.24 13.17 -10.68
CA CYS A 202 -24.20 14.06 -10.01
C CYS A 202 -23.84 15.56 -10.09
N ASN A 203 -22.86 15.94 -10.91
CA ASN A 203 -22.35 17.31 -11.02
C ASN A 203 -21.85 17.90 -9.69
N MET A 204 -21.32 17.06 -8.81
CA MET A 204 -20.75 17.48 -7.52
C MET A 204 -19.21 17.43 -7.56
N PRO A 205 -18.52 18.28 -6.78
CA PRO A 205 -17.07 18.27 -6.70
C PRO A 205 -16.57 17.02 -5.95
N ALA A 206 -16.07 16.02 -6.67
CA ALA A 206 -15.67 14.74 -6.06
C ALA A 206 -14.43 14.85 -5.16
N PRO A 207 -14.41 14.25 -3.96
CA PRO A 207 -13.27 14.29 -3.05
C PRO A 207 -11.99 13.71 -3.67
N SER A 208 -10.84 14.05 -3.07
CA SER A 208 -9.56 13.48 -3.47
C SER A 208 -9.47 12.01 -3.08
N THR A 209 -8.83 11.19 -3.90
CA THR A 209 -8.57 9.77 -3.62
C THR A 209 -7.75 9.59 -2.35
N SER A 210 -6.69 10.39 -2.18
CA SER A 210 -5.87 10.40 -0.98
C SER A 210 -6.64 10.82 0.27
N GLY A 211 -7.59 11.76 0.14
CA GLY A 211 -8.47 12.17 1.24
C GLY A 211 -9.44 11.07 1.67
N LEU A 212 -10.01 10.35 0.71
CA LEU A 212 -10.86 9.17 0.96
C LEU A 212 -10.07 8.07 1.66
N GLN A 213 -8.89 7.71 1.14
CA GLN A 213 -8.04 6.68 1.74
C GLN A 213 -7.64 7.03 3.19
N LYS A 214 -7.19 8.27 3.43
CA LYS A 214 -6.84 8.74 4.77
C LYS A 214 -8.01 8.68 5.75
N ARG A 215 -9.25 8.76 5.25
CA ARG A 215 -10.45 8.63 6.08
C ARG A 215 -10.81 7.18 6.33
N ALA A 216 -10.72 6.32 5.32
CA ALA A 216 -10.95 4.90 5.48
C ALA A 216 -10.02 4.29 6.53
N ASN A 217 -8.73 4.61 6.50
CA ASN A 217 -7.77 4.13 7.48
C ASN A 217 -8.13 4.49 8.93
N LYS A 218 -8.91 5.57 9.15
CA LYS A 218 -9.38 5.95 10.50
C LYS A 218 -10.68 5.27 10.91
N VAL A 219 -11.52 4.90 9.95
CA VAL A 219 -12.88 4.40 10.19
C VAL A 219 -12.91 2.88 10.22
N LEU A 220 -12.11 2.20 9.40
CA LEU A 220 -12.09 0.74 9.32
C LEU A 220 -11.71 0.07 10.65
N PRO A 221 -10.69 0.54 11.41
CA PRO A 221 -10.39 -0.05 12.72
C PRO A 221 -11.55 0.07 13.71
N GLU A 222 -12.21 1.24 13.75
CA GLU A 222 -13.37 1.47 14.62
C GLU A 222 -14.54 0.54 14.29
N ILE A 223 -14.74 0.21 13.01
CA ILE A 223 -15.78 -0.73 12.57
C ILE A 223 -15.47 -2.15 13.05
N LEU A 224 -14.22 -2.60 12.94
CA LEU A 224 -13.81 -3.93 13.42
C LEU A 224 -14.05 -4.07 14.92
N ILE A 225 -13.62 -3.07 15.70
CA ILE A 225 -13.84 -3.04 17.16
C ILE A 225 -15.34 -3.03 17.49
N ALA A 226 -16.15 -2.27 16.75
CA ALA A 226 -17.60 -2.23 16.94
C ALA A 226 -18.25 -3.60 16.66
N ILE A 227 -17.84 -4.29 15.59
CA ILE A 227 -18.31 -5.66 15.28
C ILE A 227 -17.95 -6.63 16.40
N ASN A 228 -16.71 -6.59 16.89
CA ASN A 228 -16.28 -7.44 18.00
C ASN A 228 -17.02 -7.14 19.32
N THR A 229 -17.35 -5.87 19.56
CA THR A 229 -18.16 -5.45 20.70
C THR A 229 -19.58 -6.01 20.59
N LEU A 230 -20.21 -5.94 19.41
CA LEU A 230 -21.55 -6.49 19.16
C LEU A 230 -21.59 -8.03 19.29
N ARG A 231 -20.47 -8.69 19.01
CA ARG A 231 -20.28 -10.14 19.24
C ARG A 231 -20.10 -10.51 20.72
N GLY A 232 -20.07 -9.53 21.63
CA GLY A 232 -19.96 -9.75 23.07
C GLY A 232 -18.55 -10.12 23.54
N ARG A 233 -17.51 -9.75 22.79
CA ARG A 233 -16.12 -10.00 23.22
C ARG A 233 -15.75 -9.11 24.41
N LYS A 234 -15.02 -9.70 25.36
CA LYS A 234 -14.46 -8.97 26.51
C LYS A 234 -13.45 -7.92 26.08
N ASP A 235 -12.58 -8.27 25.13
CA ASP A 235 -11.53 -7.40 24.60
C ASP A 235 -11.69 -7.21 23.08
N PRO A 236 -12.49 -6.22 22.64
CA PRO A 236 -12.86 -6.09 21.23
C PRO A 236 -11.71 -5.65 20.31
N GLY A 237 -10.66 -5.05 20.87
CA GLY A 237 -9.43 -4.68 20.15
C GLY A 237 -8.41 -5.81 20.03
N SER A 238 -8.61 -6.93 20.74
CA SER A 238 -7.73 -8.09 20.69
C SER A 238 -8.24 -9.05 19.60
N VAL A 239 -7.47 -9.20 18.51
CA VAL A 239 -7.92 -9.79 17.25
C VAL A 239 -6.94 -10.89 16.81
N SER A 240 -7.47 -11.99 16.28
CA SER A 240 -6.71 -13.04 15.63
C SER A 240 -6.34 -12.60 14.22
N LEU A 241 -5.07 -12.67 13.88
CA LEU A 241 -4.49 -12.13 12.64
C LEU A 241 -3.79 -13.22 11.84
N GLN A 242 -3.75 -13.04 10.52
CA GLN A 242 -2.91 -13.81 9.60
C GLN A 242 -2.01 -12.81 8.87
N ALA A 243 -0.72 -13.12 8.74
CA ALA A 243 0.22 -12.20 8.12
C ALA A 243 1.16 -12.92 7.16
N ASP A 244 1.34 -12.33 5.97
CA ASP A 244 2.17 -12.89 4.91
C ASP A 244 2.81 -11.78 4.04
N GLY A 245 4.00 -12.09 3.50
CA GLY A 245 4.77 -11.25 2.61
C GLY A 245 4.71 -11.72 1.15
N ALA A 246 4.04 -10.95 0.29
CA ALA A 246 4.04 -11.19 -1.14
C ALA A 246 5.18 -10.42 -1.84
N TYR A 247 6.01 -11.13 -2.60
CA TYR A 247 7.16 -10.56 -3.31
C TYR A 247 6.91 -10.49 -4.82
N ASN A 248 7.48 -9.47 -5.48
CA ASN A 248 7.30 -9.30 -6.93
C ASN A 248 8.02 -10.34 -7.80
N ASN A 249 9.01 -11.03 -7.23
CA ASN A 249 9.67 -12.20 -7.82
C ASN A 249 9.83 -13.25 -6.73
N ALA A 250 9.75 -14.53 -7.09
CA ALA A 250 10.03 -15.61 -6.16
C ALA A 250 11.47 -15.53 -5.64
N ILE A 251 11.64 -15.53 -4.31
CA ILE A 251 12.92 -15.33 -3.63
C ILE A 251 13.95 -16.41 -4.01
N TYR A 252 13.50 -17.63 -4.28
CA TYR A 252 14.35 -18.76 -4.62
C TYR A 252 14.95 -18.74 -6.04
N PHE A 253 14.33 -18.02 -6.99
CA PHE A 253 14.76 -18.03 -8.40
C PHE A 253 16.06 -17.24 -8.67
N GLY A 254 16.56 -16.50 -7.69
CA GLY A 254 17.79 -15.70 -7.78
C GLY A 254 19.02 -16.31 -7.09
N ILE A 255 18.88 -17.44 -6.40
CA ILE A 255 20.00 -18.07 -5.69
C ILE A 255 21.11 -18.40 -6.70
N GLY A 256 22.24 -17.67 -6.61
CA GLY A 256 23.41 -17.83 -7.46
C GLY A 256 23.39 -17.12 -8.82
N LYS A 257 22.27 -16.49 -9.24
CA LYS A 257 22.18 -15.79 -10.54
C LYS A 257 22.30 -14.28 -10.46
N THR A 258 22.03 -13.70 -9.29
CA THR A 258 22.23 -12.28 -9.02
C THR A 258 23.06 -12.12 -7.75
N PRO A 259 24.07 -11.23 -7.72
CA PRO A 259 24.79 -10.90 -6.48
C PRO A 259 23.91 -10.18 -5.43
N PHE A 260 22.65 -9.91 -5.77
CA PHE A 260 21.64 -9.26 -4.95
C PHE A 260 20.37 -10.11 -4.86
N GLN A 261 19.53 -9.86 -3.86
CA GLN A 261 18.23 -10.51 -3.73
C GLN A 261 17.36 -10.31 -4.98
N PRO A 262 16.67 -11.35 -5.49
CA PRO A 262 15.91 -11.28 -6.74
C PRO A 262 14.63 -10.44 -6.65
N ALA A 263 14.05 -10.31 -5.46
CA ALA A 263 12.89 -9.45 -5.22
C ALA A 263 13.32 -8.01 -4.95
N THR A 264 12.58 -7.07 -5.52
CA THR A 264 12.83 -5.62 -5.39
C THR A 264 11.68 -4.90 -4.71
N GLN A 265 10.54 -5.57 -4.56
CA GLN A 265 9.32 -5.06 -3.95
C GLN A 265 8.69 -6.15 -3.09
N VAL A 266 8.10 -5.76 -1.97
CA VAL A 266 7.30 -6.61 -1.09
C VAL A 266 6.05 -5.86 -0.67
N VAL A 267 4.94 -6.59 -0.60
CA VAL A 267 3.70 -6.18 0.04
C VAL A 267 3.49 -7.14 1.19
N TYR A 268 3.67 -6.65 2.40
CA TYR A 268 3.38 -7.40 3.61
C TYR A 268 1.96 -7.09 4.05
N SER A 269 1.09 -8.09 4.05
CA SER A 269 -0.33 -7.93 4.37
C SER A 269 -0.67 -8.62 5.68
N VAL A 270 -1.53 -7.97 6.47
CA VAL A 270 -2.12 -8.50 7.68
C VAL A 270 -3.62 -8.54 7.50
N ALA A 271 -4.20 -9.73 7.56
CA ALA A 271 -5.63 -9.97 7.48
C ALA A 271 -6.19 -10.32 8.87
N GLU A 272 -7.40 -9.87 9.16
CA GLU A 272 -8.12 -10.35 10.34
C GLU A 272 -8.70 -11.75 10.08
N ALA A 273 -8.74 -12.56 11.13
CA ALA A 273 -9.25 -13.95 11.09
C ALA A 273 -10.55 -14.11 11.90
N GLU A 274 -11.26 -13.01 12.13
CA GLU A 274 -12.47 -12.98 12.96
C GLU A 274 -13.76 -12.98 12.13
N THR A 275 -13.72 -12.44 10.92
CA THR A 275 -14.87 -12.43 10.00
C THR A 275 -14.66 -13.42 8.86
N GLU A 276 -15.76 -13.86 8.26
CA GLU A 276 -15.72 -14.77 7.10
C GLU A 276 -15.00 -14.12 5.90
N ASP A 277 -15.09 -12.79 5.78
CA ASP A 277 -14.49 -12.03 4.69
C ASP A 277 -12.96 -11.95 4.78
N LYS A 278 -12.38 -12.21 5.96
CA LYS A 278 -10.93 -12.14 6.26
C LYS A 278 -10.28 -10.87 5.69
N SER A 279 -10.81 -9.72 6.09
CA SER A 279 -10.43 -8.44 5.51
C SER A 279 -8.96 -8.11 5.78
N ILE A 280 -8.28 -7.53 4.79
CA ILE A 280 -6.93 -7.00 4.97
C ILE A 280 -7.02 -5.70 5.78
N ILE A 281 -6.48 -5.72 7.00
CA ILE A 281 -6.52 -4.59 7.93
C ILE A 281 -5.19 -3.85 8.04
N GLY A 282 -4.08 -4.47 7.63
CA GLY A 282 -2.74 -3.87 7.61
C GLY A 282 -2.01 -4.17 6.32
N VAL A 283 -1.32 -3.18 5.76
CA VAL A 283 -0.47 -3.38 4.57
C VAL A 283 0.79 -2.51 4.66
N VAL A 284 1.95 -3.14 4.57
CA VAL A 284 3.25 -2.48 4.47
C VAL A 284 3.85 -2.78 3.10
N CYS A 285 4.02 -1.73 2.29
CA CYS A 285 4.64 -1.84 0.97
C CYS A 285 6.08 -1.34 1.02
N LYS A 286 7.04 -2.16 0.59
CA LYS A 286 8.44 -1.73 0.43
C LYS A 286 8.89 -1.89 -1.00
N ASN A 287 9.62 -0.89 -1.47
CA ASN A 287 10.06 -0.77 -2.85
C ASN A 287 11.49 -0.23 -2.89
N LYS A 288 12.38 -0.99 -3.51
CA LYS A 288 13.77 -0.58 -3.77
C LYS A 288 13.90 0.26 -5.04
N LEU A 289 12.94 0.18 -5.95
CA LEU A 289 13.01 0.81 -7.27
C LEU A 289 12.60 2.28 -7.20
N CYS A 290 13.46 3.13 -7.74
CA CYS A 290 13.15 4.53 -7.96
C CYS A 290 12.58 4.73 -9.37
N SER A 291 11.44 5.40 -9.47
CA SER A 291 10.80 5.80 -10.72
C SER A 291 11.58 6.87 -11.49
N VAL A 292 12.45 7.62 -10.81
CA VAL A 292 13.18 8.77 -11.35
C VAL A 292 14.57 8.41 -11.85
N HIS A 293 15.29 7.55 -11.13
CA HIS A 293 16.68 7.19 -11.44
C HIS A 293 16.85 5.66 -11.46
N PRO A 294 17.45 5.08 -12.52
CA PRO A 294 17.52 3.63 -12.66
C PRO A 294 18.24 2.89 -11.52
N ILE A 295 19.34 3.39 -10.98
CA ILE A 295 20.04 2.84 -9.81
C ILE A 295 20.96 3.96 -9.31
N LYS A 296 20.85 4.38 -8.04
CA LYS A 296 21.97 5.00 -7.33
C LYS A 296 22.06 4.45 -5.92
N SER A 297 23.27 4.00 -5.60
CA SER A 297 23.72 3.56 -4.28
C SER A 297 23.61 4.70 -3.26
N GLY A 298 22.79 4.51 -2.23
CA GLY A 298 22.95 5.19 -0.93
C GLY A 298 22.53 6.67 -0.81
N GLU A 299 22.40 7.43 -1.90
CA GLU A 299 21.99 8.85 -1.81
C GLU A 299 20.46 9.00 -1.67
N LYS A 300 20.01 9.91 -0.80
CA LYS A 300 18.60 10.30 -0.70
C LYS A 300 18.18 10.93 -2.03
N CYS A 301 17.39 10.17 -2.80
CA CYS A 301 16.78 10.66 -4.02
C CYS A 301 15.78 11.80 -3.71
N THR A 302 15.45 12.60 -4.73
CA THR A 302 14.52 13.72 -4.63
C THR A 302 13.12 13.30 -4.14
N SER A 303 12.28 14.27 -3.76
CA SER A 303 10.91 14.06 -3.27
C SER A 303 9.97 13.30 -4.22
N ALA A 304 10.36 13.09 -5.48
CA ALA A 304 9.64 12.29 -6.46
C ALA A 304 10.02 10.80 -6.47
N CYS A 305 10.91 10.36 -5.57
CA CYS A 305 11.38 8.98 -5.48
C CYS A 305 10.28 8.05 -4.96
N SER A 306 9.99 6.99 -5.73
CA SER A 306 9.10 5.89 -5.30
C SER A 306 9.77 4.85 -4.41
N SER A 307 11.09 4.91 -4.26
CA SER A 307 11.84 3.98 -3.41
C SER A 307 11.73 4.42 -1.95
N ASN A 308 11.29 3.51 -1.09
CA ASN A 308 11.20 3.68 0.36
C ASN A 308 12.09 2.68 1.11
N LEU A 309 12.85 1.86 0.37
CA LEU A 309 13.80 0.89 0.91
C LEU A 309 15.14 1.05 0.21
N THR A 310 16.22 1.13 0.99
CA THR A 310 17.57 1.21 0.42
C THR A 310 17.90 -0.06 -0.34
N PHE A 311 18.66 0.06 -1.44
CA PHE A 311 18.99 -1.08 -2.30
C PHE A 311 19.70 -2.22 -1.55
N MET A 312 20.52 -1.85 -0.56
CA MET A 312 21.30 -2.80 0.27
C MET A 312 20.48 -3.50 1.35
N LYS A 313 19.33 -2.96 1.77
CA LYS A 313 18.53 -3.57 2.85
C LYS A 313 17.84 -4.84 2.34
N SER A 314 17.72 -5.86 3.19
CA SER A 314 17.02 -7.09 2.85
C SER A 314 15.55 -6.80 2.55
N ILE A 315 15.02 -7.34 1.44
CA ILE A 315 13.59 -7.24 1.09
C ILE A 315 12.77 -8.29 1.85
N GLY A 316 13.33 -9.46 2.15
CA GLY A 316 12.69 -10.53 2.91
C GLY A 316 12.84 -10.40 4.43
N ASP A 317 12.97 -9.16 4.92
CA ASP A 317 13.03 -8.83 6.34
C ASP A 317 11.61 -8.78 6.92
N GLU A 318 10.95 -9.94 6.95
CA GLU A 318 9.55 -10.07 7.38
C GLU A 318 9.33 -9.60 8.81
N TYR A 319 10.28 -9.85 9.69
CA TYR A 319 10.27 -9.30 11.05
C TYR A 319 10.03 -7.78 11.04
N THR A 320 10.82 -7.02 10.27
CA THR A 320 10.66 -5.56 10.24
C THR A 320 9.33 -5.14 9.64
N TRP A 321 8.87 -5.82 8.58
CA TRP A 321 7.61 -5.47 7.92
C TRP A 321 6.40 -5.80 8.78
N ALA A 322 6.43 -6.94 9.48
CA ALA A 322 5.44 -7.32 10.47
C ALA A 322 5.43 -6.34 11.63
N LYS A 323 6.60 -5.97 12.17
CA LYS A 323 6.71 -5.01 13.28
C LYS A 323 6.08 -3.67 12.92
N GLU A 324 6.40 -3.12 11.74
CA GLU A 324 5.79 -1.88 11.26
C GLU A 324 4.26 -2.00 11.12
N ALA A 325 3.77 -3.10 10.52
CA ALA A 325 2.33 -3.32 10.34
C ALA A 325 1.58 -3.45 11.68
N LEU A 326 2.14 -4.20 12.63
CA LEU A 326 1.56 -4.42 13.95
C LEU A 326 1.62 -3.18 14.83
N GLN A 327 2.67 -2.37 14.72
CA GLN A 327 2.75 -1.06 15.39
C GLN A 327 1.68 -0.10 14.90
N ASP A 328 1.46 -0.03 13.58
CA ASP A 328 0.39 0.79 13.00
C ASP A 328 -0.98 0.32 13.51
N LEU A 329 -1.24 -1.00 13.54
CA LEU A 329 -2.48 -1.57 14.08
C LEU A 329 -2.67 -1.28 15.58
N ALA A 330 -1.61 -1.41 16.39
CA ALA A 330 -1.65 -1.11 17.81
C ALA A 330 -2.00 0.37 18.05
N SER A 331 -1.49 1.28 17.20
CA SER A 331 -1.82 2.71 17.26
C SER A 331 -3.30 3.00 16.96
N ASP A 332 -3.94 2.12 16.20
CA ASP A 332 -5.37 2.13 15.88
C ASP A 332 -6.22 1.35 16.91
N GLY A 333 -5.60 0.80 17.96
CA GLY A 333 -6.26 0.06 19.04
C GLY A 333 -6.58 -1.40 18.71
N ILE A 334 -5.90 -1.96 17.70
CA ILE A 334 -5.99 -3.38 17.34
C ILE A 334 -4.69 -4.07 17.75
N GLU A 335 -4.80 -5.08 18.60
CA GLU A 335 -3.67 -5.89 19.08
C GLU A 335 -3.81 -7.33 18.61
N ALA A 336 -2.69 -7.96 18.29
CA ALA A 336 -2.65 -9.36 17.86
C ALA A 336 -2.81 -10.28 19.08
N LYS A 337 -3.91 -11.03 19.16
CA LYS A 337 -4.08 -12.08 20.16
C LYS A 337 -3.45 -13.39 19.71
N HIS A 338 -3.85 -13.82 18.52
CA HIS A 338 -3.27 -14.98 17.85
C HIS A 338 -2.72 -14.49 16.53
N LEU A 339 -1.50 -14.88 16.20
CA LEU A 339 -0.88 -14.54 14.93
C LEU A 339 -0.55 -15.82 14.18
N THR A 340 -1.25 -16.03 13.06
CA THR A 340 -1.01 -17.16 12.16
C THR A 340 -0.01 -16.74 11.09
N THR A 341 1.09 -17.48 10.98
CA THR A 341 2.14 -17.21 9.99
C THR A 341 2.70 -18.51 9.45
N ASP A 342 3.46 -18.41 8.35
CA ASP A 342 4.29 -19.52 7.89
C ASP A 342 5.34 -19.92 8.95
N PRO A 343 5.77 -21.20 8.97
CA PRO A 343 6.74 -21.71 9.95
C PRO A 343 8.12 -21.07 9.89
N ASP A 344 8.55 -20.57 8.74
CA ASP A 344 9.81 -19.87 8.54
C ASP A 344 9.67 -18.34 8.67
N SER A 345 8.46 -17.84 8.90
CA SER A 345 8.24 -16.42 9.11
C SER A 345 8.77 -15.96 10.47
N SER A 346 9.40 -14.79 10.47
CA SER A 346 9.87 -14.12 11.69
C SER A 346 8.85 -13.12 12.25
N ALA A 347 7.65 -13.09 11.69
CA ALA A 347 6.59 -12.15 12.06
C ALA A 347 6.07 -12.36 13.49
N TYR A 348 6.01 -13.60 13.98
CA TYR A 348 5.66 -13.84 15.40
C TYR A 348 6.64 -13.18 16.37
N ARG A 349 7.94 -13.25 16.08
CA ARG A 349 8.95 -12.58 16.91
C ARG A 349 8.76 -11.07 16.96
N ALA A 350 8.26 -10.48 15.87
CA ALA A 350 7.95 -9.06 15.84
C ALA A 350 6.76 -8.71 16.76
N ALA A 351 5.74 -9.57 16.83
CA ALA A 351 4.63 -9.39 17.76
C ALA A 351 5.09 -9.55 19.23
N ASP A 352 5.89 -10.57 19.51
CA ASP A 352 6.44 -10.83 20.85
C ASP A 352 7.32 -9.67 21.34
N ASP A 353 8.20 -9.15 20.47
CA ASP A 353 9.02 -7.97 20.80
C ASP A 353 8.17 -6.72 21.08
N LEU A 354 7.03 -6.53 20.40
CA LEU A 354 6.13 -5.39 20.68
C LEU A 354 5.44 -5.50 22.04
N TYR A 355 5.13 -6.72 22.48
CA TYR A 355 4.63 -6.99 23.81
C TYR A 355 5.72 -6.75 24.87
N LEU A 356 6.94 -7.28 24.66
CA LEU A 356 8.09 -7.06 25.54
C LEU A 356 8.50 -5.57 25.65
N GLU A 357 8.35 -4.81 24.56
CA GLU A 357 8.54 -3.35 24.52
C GLU A 357 7.39 -2.58 25.20
N ASN A 358 6.36 -3.25 25.74
CA ASN A 358 5.12 -2.66 26.29
C ASN A 358 4.38 -1.76 25.29
N THR A 359 4.51 -2.04 23.99
CA THR A 359 3.76 -1.33 22.94
C THR A 359 2.34 -1.90 22.81
N THR A 360 2.19 -3.21 23.01
CA THR A 360 0.89 -3.90 23.08
C THR A 360 0.69 -4.46 24.49
N SER A 361 -0.57 -4.51 24.94
CA SER A 361 -0.91 -5.07 26.26
C SER A 361 -1.23 -6.57 26.20
N THR A 362 -1.64 -7.06 25.02
CA THR A 362 -1.95 -8.46 24.77
C THR A 362 -0.67 -9.24 24.45
N GLU A 363 -0.44 -10.35 25.17
CA GLU A 363 0.57 -11.34 24.84
C GLU A 363 0.13 -12.13 23.59
N PRO A 364 0.90 -12.13 22.48
CA PRO A 364 0.51 -12.82 21.26
C PRO A 364 0.80 -14.32 21.35
N GLU A 365 -0.11 -15.15 20.86
CA GLU A 365 0.09 -16.59 20.67
C GLU A 365 0.42 -16.90 19.21
N HIS A 366 1.42 -17.76 18.97
CA HIS A 366 1.81 -18.18 17.62
C HIS A 366 0.97 -19.36 17.13
N PHE A 367 0.32 -19.20 15.98
CA PHE A 367 -0.22 -20.33 15.23
C PHE A 367 0.54 -20.51 13.92
N LEU A 368 0.77 -21.78 13.58
CA LEU A 368 1.39 -22.14 12.31
C LEU A 368 0.30 -22.33 11.27
N ASP A 369 0.47 -21.71 10.11
CA ASP A 369 -0.35 -22.07 8.96
C ASP A 369 0.04 -23.49 8.52
N THR A 370 -0.85 -24.45 8.75
CA THR A 370 -0.64 -25.83 8.33
C THR A 370 -0.94 -25.94 6.84
N ARG A 371 0.03 -26.46 6.06
CA ARG A 371 -0.10 -26.66 4.60
C ARG A 371 -1.53 -27.06 4.21
N HIS A 372 -2.14 -26.26 3.34
CA HIS A 372 -3.37 -26.64 2.66
C HIS A 372 -3.11 -27.92 1.85
N PHE A 373 -3.75 -29.02 2.25
CA PHE A 373 -3.68 -30.31 1.55
C PHE A 373 -4.47 -30.30 0.24
#